data_AF-A0A7W6X356-F1
#
_entry.id   AF-A0A7W6X356-F1
#
_cell.length_a   1.000
_cell.length_b   1.000
_cell.length_c   1.000
_cell.angle_alpha   90.00
_cell.angle_beta   90.00
_cell.angle_gamma   90.00
#
_symmetry.space_group_name_H-M   'P 1'
#
loop_
_entity.id
_entity.type
_entity.pdbx_description
1 polymer ?
#
loop_
_entity_poly.entity_id
_entity_poly.type
_entity_poly.pdbx_seq_one_letter_code
_entity_poly.pdbx_strand_id
1 'polypeptide(L)'
;MNAPAPLKILTACAEKYALCCVSGEMEIQWSVDVLQAFAEQRGLVVELGQDKVQDVIAAAFIWARALAATDEAEAAASPSDYVNQLLMQWELDDERDNWKWTGQLPPARQAAVIEKPQYRTAQSTIDAFHFVLSLGDPERLAAWLRNHPDDAPALFKSVEAA
;
A
#
# COMPACT_ATOMS: atom_id res chain seq x y z
N MET A 1 -31.31 28.98 4.63
CA MET A 1 -32.30 27.92 4.94
C MET A 1 -31.54 26.61 4.99
N ASN A 2 -31.63 25.85 6.09
CA ASN A 2 -30.93 24.57 6.22
C ASN A 2 -31.66 23.51 5.39
N ALA A 3 -30.95 22.84 4.46
CA ALA A 3 -31.49 21.72 3.70
C ALA A 3 -31.96 20.57 4.63
N PRO A 4 -33.02 19.83 4.26
CA PRO A 4 -33.48 18.68 5.04
C PRO A 4 -32.37 17.63 5.17
N ALA A 5 -32.29 16.97 6.33
CA ALA A 5 -31.19 16.05 6.64
C ALA A 5 -31.02 14.92 5.60
N PRO A 6 -32.09 14.30 5.04
CA PRO A 6 -31.95 13.29 4.00
C PRO A 6 -31.34 13.82 2.69
N LEU A 7 -31.62 15.08 2.32
CA LEU A 7 -31.03 15.71 1.13
C LEU A 7 -29.52 15.91 1.29
N LYS A 8 -29.06 16.33 2.48
CA LYS A 8 -27.62 16.45 2.76
C LYS A 8 -26.89 15.10 2.63
N ILE A 9 -27.55 14.02 3.07
CA ILE A 9 -26.99 12.67 2.94
C ILE A 9 -26.92 12.28 1.46
N LEU A 10 -27.98 12.54 0.68
CA LEU A 10 -27.97 12.28 -0.77
C LEU A 10 -26.84 13.06 -1.45
N THR A 11 -26.64 14.35 -1.14
CA THR A 11 -25.55 15.15 -1.70
C THR A 11 -24.19 14.54 -1.38
N ALA A 12 -23.91 14.22 -0.11
CA ALA A 12 -22.63 13.62 0.28
C ALA A 12 -22.41 12.24 -0.37
N CYS A 13 -23.46 11.43 -0.50
CA CYS A 13 -23.40 10.18 -1.24
C CYS A 13 -23.11 10.42 -2.73
N ALA A 14 -23.81 11.36 -3.37
CA ALA A 14 -23.62 11.66 -4.77
C ALA A 14 -22.20 12.17 -5.06
N GLU A 15 -21.64 13.03 -4.22
CA GLU A 15 -20.25 13.51 -4.31
C GLU A 15 -19.26 12.34 -4.23
N LYS A 16 -19.43 11.43 -3.26
CA LYS A 16 -18.55 10.27 -3.11
C LYS A 16 -18.61 9.35 -4.33
N TYR A 17 -19.80 9.02 -4.80
CA TYR A 17 -19.98 8.13 -5.95
C TYR A 17 -19.44 8.78 -7.23
N ALA A 18 -19.64 10.09 -7.40
CA ALA A 18 -19.09 10.84 -8.52
C ALA A 18 -17.56 10.81 -8.54
N LEU A 19 -16.89 10.95 -7.40
CA LEU A 19 -15.43 10.81 -7.31
C LEU A 19 -14.96 9.40 -7.70
N CYS A 20 -15.61 8.34 -7.20
CA CYS A 20 -15.29 6.96 -7.59
C CYS A 20 -15.50 6.69 -9.09
N CYS A 21 -16.49 7.33 -9.73
CA CYS A 21 -16.68 7.23 -11.17
C CYS A 21 -15.55 7.88 -11.95
N VAL A 22 -15.12 9.06 -11.51
CA VAL A 22 -14.07 9.81 -12.19
C VAL A 22 -12.70 9.15 -11.99
N SER A 23 -12.46 8.46 -10.88
CA SER A 23 -11.26 7.62 -10.69
C SER A 23 -11.29 6.28 -11.45
N GLY A 24 -12.43 5.93 -12.07
CA GLY A 24 -12.61 4.68 -12.80
C GLY A 24 -12.88 3.44 -11.93
N GLU A 25 -13.10 3.62 -10.63
CA GLU A 25 -13.42 2.53 -9.69
C GLU A 25 -14.86 2.01 -9.84
N MET A 26 -15.75 2.80 -10.44
CA MET A 26 -17.16 2.48 -10.55
C MET A 26 -17.79 3.04 -11.82
N GLU A 27 -18.73 2.30 -12.40
CA GLU A 27 -19.46 2.77 -13.59
C GLU A 27 -20.48 3.87 -13.25
N ILE A 28 -20.65 4.82 -14.16
CA ILE A 28 -21.58 5.94 -13.99
C ILE A 28 -23.05 5.48 -13.90
N GLN A 29 -23.48 4.54 -14.75
CA GLN A 29 -24.88 4.07 -14.76
C GLN A 29 -25.21 3.40 -13.44
N TRP A 30 -24.37 2.46 -13.00
CA TRP A 30 -24.52 1.81 -11.70
C TRP A 30 -24.60 2.80 -10.53
N SER A 31 -23.76 3.84 -10.56
CA SER A 31 -23.74 4.86 -9.51
C SER A 31 -25.03 5.67 -9.47
N VAL A 32 -25.52 6.09 -10.63
CA VAL A 32 -26.79 6.82 -10.75
C VAL A 32 -27.95 5.95 -10.27
N ASP A 33 -27.98 4.67 -10.65
CA ASP A 33 -29.02 3.72 -10.21
C ASP A 33 -29.03 3.54 -8.70
N VAL A 34 -27.85 3.39 -8.06
CA VAL A 34 -27.74 3.28 -6.61
C VAL A 34 -28.23 4.55 -5.90
N LEU A 35 -27.89 5.72 -6.41
CA LEU A 35 -28.31 7.01 -5.85
C LEU A 35 -29.82 7.25 -6.02
N GLN A 36 -30.38 6.87 -7.17
CA GLN A 36 -31.80 6.93 -7.44
C GLN A 36 -32.58 6.00 -6.50
N ALA A 37 -32.13 4.74 -6.38
CA ALA A 37 -32.74 3.78 -5.46
C ALA A 37 -32.67 4.26 -4.00
N PHE A 38 -31.56 4.89 -3.60
CA PHE A 38 -31.44 5.51 -2.28
C PHE A 38 -32.46 6.65 -2.08
N ALA A 39 -32.61 7.53 -3.08
CA ALA A 39 -33.56 8.64 -3.00
C ALA A 39 -35.02 8.15 -2.92
N GLU A 40 -35.36 7.11 -3.68
CA GLU A 40 -36.67 6.45 -3.61
C GLU A 40 -36.91 5.80 -2.24
N GLN A 41 -35.94 5.02 -1.73
CA GLN A 41 -36.03 4.37 -0.42
C GLN A 41 -36.23 5.36 0.73
N ARG A 42 -35.66 6.56 0.61
CA ARG A 42 -35.79 7.64 1.60
C ARG A 42 -37.03 8.53 1.39
N GLY A 43 -37.82 8.27 0.36
CA GLY A 43 -38.99 9.09 0.02
C GLY A 43 -38.66 10.47 -0.54
N LEU A 44 -37.39 10.73 -0.89
CA LEU A 44 -36.94 12.03 -1.39
C LEU A 44 -37.57 12.39 -2.74
N VAL A 45 -37.83 11.39 -3.58
CA VAL A 45 -38.51 11.58 -4.87
C VAL A 45 -39.94 12.06 -4.66
N VAL A 46 -40.64 11.54 -3.64
CA VAL A 46 -42.00 11.94 -3.30
C VAL A 46 -42.02 13.35 -2.69
N GLU A 47 -41.05 13.68 -1.85
CA GLU A 47 -40.98 14.96 -1.16
C GLU A 47 -40.52 16.12 -2.07
N LEU A 48 -39.49 15.90 -2.88
CA LEU A 48 -38.81 16.94 -3.66
C LEU A 48 -39.11 16.89 -5.16
N GLY A 49 -39.60 15.75 -5.65
CA GLY A 49 -39.75 15.47 -7.08
C GLY A 49 -38.49 14.88 -7.71
N GLN A 50 -38.71 14.13 -8.80
CA GLN A 50 -37.65 13.46 -9.55
C GLN A 50 -36.59 14.44 -10.07
N ASP A 51 -37.02 15.56 -10.66
CA ASP A 51 -36.12 16.56 -11.25
C ASP A 51 -35.13 17.11 -10.21
N LYS A 52 -35.58 17.33 -8.97
CA LYS A 52 -34.72 17.85 -7.90
C LYS A 52 -33.70 16.83 -7.40
N VAL A 53 -34.08 15.56 -7.35
CA VAL A 53 -33.14 14.48 -7.05
C VAL A 53 -32.09 14.39 -8.17
N GLN A 54 -32.51 14.47 -9.43
CA GLN A 54 -31.60 14.44 -10.58
C GLN A 54 -30.68 15.66 -10.63
N ASP A 55 -31.17 16.87 -10.34
CA ASP A 55 -30.37 18.10 -10.24
C ASP A 55 -29.21 17.91 -9.24
N VAL A 56 -29.49 17.32 -8.08
CA VAL A 56 -28.50 17.10 -7.01
C VAL A 56 -27.45 16.08 -7.44
N ILE A 57 -27.88 14.97 -8.04
CA ILE A 57 -26.96 13.94 -8.54
C ILE A 57 -26.10 14.53 -9.66
N ALA A 58 -26.69 15.19 -10.65
CA ALA A 58 -25.98 15.80 -11.77
C ALA A 58 -24.95 16.85 -11.32
N ALA A 59 -25.32 17.70 -10.35
CA ALA A 59 -24.41 18.70 -9.80
C ALA A 59 -23.15 18.07 -9.18
N ALA A 60 -23.29 16.95 -8.47
CA ALA A 60 -22.16 16.23 -7.88
C ALA A 60 -21.22 15.67 -8.97
N PHE A 61 -21.76 15.11 -10.05
CA PHE A 61 -20.97 14.58 -11.17
C PHE A 61 -20.26 15.68 -11.97
N ILE A 62 -20.90 16.83 -12.17
CA ILE A 62 -20.27 18.01 -12.79
C ILE A 62 -19.10 18.49 -11.93
N TRP A 63 -19.30 18.60 -10.62
CA TRP A 63 -18.27 19.01 -9.67
C TRP A 63 -17.07 18.04 -9.67
N ALA A 64 -17.31 16.73 -9.55
CA ALA A 64 -16.25 15.73 -9.54
C ALA A 64 -15.42 15.75 -10.83
N ARG A 65 -16.08 15.94 -11.98
CA ARG A 65 -15.40 16.05 -13.28
C ARG A 65 -14.55 17.32 -13.38
N ALA A 66 -15.02 18.44 -12.82
CA ALA A 66 -14.25 19.68 -12.78
C ALA A 66 -13.00 19.56 -11.90
N LEU A 67 -13.10 18.83 -10.78
CA LEU A 67 -11.96 18.52 -9.92
C LEU A 67 -10.90 17.70 -10.66
N ALA A 68 -11.27 16.59 -11.28
CA ALA A 68 -10.29 15.77 -12.00
C ALA A 68 -9.69 16.48 -13.21
N ALA A 69 -10.46 17.32 -13.90
CA ALA A 69 -9.91 18.16 -14.98
C ALA A 69 -8.85 19.15 -14.46
N THR A 70 -9.00 19.63 -13.22
CA THR A 70 -8.01 20.50 -12.57
C THR A 70 -6.76 19.69 -12.22
N ASP A 71 -6.91 18.51 -11.63
CA ASP A 71 -5.79 17.61 -11.31
C ASP A 71 -5.02 17.19 -12.59
N GLU A 72 -5.73 16.87 -13.68
CA GLU A 72 -5.12 16.57 -14.97
C GLU A 72 -4.38 17.79 -15.55
N ALA A 73 -4.96 19.00 -15.43
CA ALA A 73 -4.31 20.22 -15.89
C ALA A 73 -3.06 20.56 -15.05
N GLU A 74 -3.08 20.35 -13.74
CA GLU A 74 -1.93 20.51 -12.85
C GLU A 74 -0.85 19.44 -13.12
N ALA A 75 -1.26 18.20 -13.36
CA ALA A 75 -0.36 17.12 -13.76
C ALA A 75 0.29 17.41 -15.13
N ALA A 76 -0.47 17.93 -16.09
CA ALA A 76 0.06 18.33 -17.40
C ALA A 76 0.89 19.62 -17.35
N ALA A 77 0.64 20.50 -16.38
CA ALA A 77 1.43 21.71 -16.13
C ALA A 77 2.73 21.44 -15.36
N SER A 78 2.87 20.25 -14.76
CA SER A 78 4.15 19.81 -14.21
C SER A 78 5.16 19.75 -15.36
N PRO A 79 6.29 20.49 -15.28
CA PRO A 79 7.30 20.42 -16.32
C PRO A 79 7.67 18.97 -16.53
N SER A 80 7.57 18.48 -17.77
CA SER A 80 7.91 17.09 -18.14
C SER A 80 9.31 16.68 -17.68
N ASP A 81 10.17 17.65 -17.37
CA ASP A 81 11.53 17.49 -16.88
C ASP A 81 11.70 17.67 -15.37
N TYR A 82 10.64 17.91 -14.59
CA TYR A 82 10.76 18.15 -13.14
C TYR A 82 11.42 16.97 -12.40
N VAL A 83 10.99 15.74 -12.71
CA VAL A 83 11.60 14.54 -12.14
C VAL A 83 13.06 14.41 -12.55
N ASN A 84 13.39 14.73 -13.81
CA ASN A 84 14.76 14.69 -14.31
C ASN A 84 15.63 15.77 -13.63
N GLN A 85 15.10 16.97 -13.42
CA GLN A 85 15.77 18.06 -12.71
C GLN A 85 16.00 17.71 -11.24
N LEU A 86 15.01 17.10 -10.59
CA LEU A 86 15.12 16.66 -9.20
C LEU A 86 16.15 15.54 -9.05
N LEU A 87 16.12 14.56 -9.95
CA LEU A 87 17.09 13.46 -9.98
C LEU A 87 18.51 13.98 -10.24
N MET A 88 18.67 14.91 -11.19
CA MET A 88 19.95 15.57 -11.46
C MET A 88 20.46 16.32 -10.22
N GLN A 89 19.57 17.02 -9.49
CA GLN A 89 19.95 17.73 -8.27
C GLN A 89 20.40 16.76 -7.18
N TRP A 90 19.68 15.65 -6.97
CA TRP A 90 20.08 14.63 -6.00
C TRP A 90 21.40 13.96 -6.34
N GLU A 91 21.65 13.65 -7.61
CA GLU A 91 22.91 13.07 -8.05
C GLU A 91 24.08 14.06 -7.96
N LEU A 92 23.84 15.36 -8.08
CA LEU A 92 24.85 16.40 -7.83
C LEU A 92 25.19 16.54 -6.34
N ASP A 93 24.19 16.43 -5.46
CA ASP A 93 24.36 16.57 -4.01
C ASP A 93 24.99 15.31 -3.36
N ASP A 94 24.88 14.13 -4.00
CA ASP A 94 25.54 12.90 -3.54
C ASP A 94 26.99 12.81 -4.03
N GLU A 95 27.96 12.86 -3.12
CA GLU A 95 29.40 12.75 -3.44
C GLU A 95 29.76 11.45 -4.19
N ARG A 96 28.94 10.40 -4.10
CA ARG A 96 29.17 9.12 -4.79
C ARG A 96 28.77 9.17 -6.26
N ASP A 97 27.89 10.10 -6.63
CA ASP A 97 27.26 10.18 -7.95
C ASP A 97 27.56 11.51 -8.68
N ASN A 98 28.05 12.53 -7.97
CA ASN A 98 28.35 13.84 -8.56
C ASN A 98 29.37 13.79 -9.71
N TRP A 99 30.21 12.75 -9.77
CA TRP A 99 31.20 12.54 -10.83
C TRP A 99 30.54 12.33 -12.19
N LYS A 100 29.30 11.82 -12.23
CA LYS A 100 28.50 11.66 -13.46
C LYS A 100 28.23 12.99 -14.16
N TRP A 101 28.14 14.07 -13.39
CA TRP A 101 27.76 15.41 -13.87
C TRP A 101 28.95 16.37 -13.93
N THR A 102 29.95 16.18 -13.08
CA THR A 102 31.12 17.07 -12.95
C THR A 102 32.32 16.65 -13.81
N GLY A 103 32.31 15.44 -14.38
CA GLY A 103 33.44 14.90 -15.15
C GLY A 103 34.64 14.48 -14.30
N GLN A 104 34.48 14.42 -12.97
CA GLN A 104 35.49 13.87 -12.07
C GLN A 104 35.59 12.34 -12.22
N LEU A 105 36.68 11.76 -11.71
CA LEU A 105 36.81 10.30 -11.66
C LEU A 105 35.93 9.74 -10.55
N PRO A 106 35.24 8.60 -10.77
CA PRO A 106 34.42 7.98 -9.74
C PRO A 106 35.26 7.63 -8.51
N PRO A 107 34.72 7.76 -7.30
CA PRO A 107 35.43 7.36 -6.10
C PRO A 107 35.79 5.87 -6.18
N ALA A 108 37.01 5.53 -5.77
CA ALA A 108 37.45 4.14 -5.75
C ALA A 108 36.48 3.33 -4.87
N ARG A 109 35.87 2.28 -5.44
CA ARG A 109 34.97 1.39 -4.71
C ARG A 109 35.75 0.75 -3.55
N GLN A 110 35.56 1.25 -2.35
CA GLN A 110 35.96 0.55 -1.15
C GLN A 110 35.01 -0.62 -1.00
N ALA A 111 35.48 -1.83 -1.31
CA ALA A 111 34.74 -3.04 -1.01
C ALA A 111 34.58 -3.11 0.51
N ALA A 112 33.41 -2.73 1.01
CA ALA A 112 33.08 -3.00 2.40
C ALA A 112 33.18 -4.50 2.60
N VAL A 113 34.11 -4.93 3.46
CA VAL A 113 34.22 -6.32 3.86
C VAL A 113 32.96 -6.62 4.67
N ILE A 114 31.98 -7.26 4.02
CA ILE A 114 30.80 -7.75 4.71
C ILE A 114 31.25 -8.96 5.51
N GLU A 115 31.55 -8.75 6.79
CA GLU A 115 31.77 -9.85 7.73
C GLU A 115 30.49 -10.67 7.79
N LYS A 116 30.54 -11.92 7.33
CA LYS A 116 29.40 -12.83 7.49
C LYS A 116 29.19 -13.03 8.99
N PRO A 117 28.00 -12.72 9.53
CA PRO A 117 27.73 -12.97 10.94
C PRO A 117 27.95 -14.45 11.23
N GLN A 118 28.57 -14.74 12.38
CA GLN A 118 28.77 -16.12 12.82
C GLN A 118 27.42 -16.81 12.93
N TYR A 119 27.34 -18.03 12.39
CA TYR A 119 26.12 -18.82 12.42
C TYR A 119 25.68 -19.06 13.88
N ARG A 120 24.41 -18.78 14.16
CA ARG A 120 23.78 -19.01 15.47
C ARG A 120 22.45 -19.71 15.25
N THR A 121 22.32 -20.90 15.83
CA THR A 121 21.05 -21.64 15.88
C THR A 121 19.96 -20.79 16.51
N ALA A 122 18.82 -20.70 15.85
CA ALA A 122 17.67 -19.95 16.34
C ALA A 122 17.08 -20.62 17.60
N GLN A 123 16.60 -19.82 18.55
CA GLN A 123 16.03 -20.33 19.81
C GLN A 123 14.84 -21.26 19.55
N SER A 124 14.00 -20.94 18.55
CA SER A 124 12.87 -21.79 18.15
C SER A 124 13.30 -23.19 17.71
N THR A 125 14.50 -23.33 17.12
CA THR A 125 15.07 -24.62 16.71
C THR A 125 15.51 -25.44 17.93
N ILE A 126 16.08 -24.77 18.94
CA ILE A 126 16.45 -25.39 20.23
C ILE A 126 15.18 -25.87 20.96
N ASP A 127 14.14 -25.04 21.02
CA ASP A 127 12.87 -25.38 21.69
C ASP A 127 12.17 -26.55 20.99
N ALA A 128 12.13 -26.54 19.65
CA ALA A 128 11.58 -27.63 18.86
C ALA A 128 12.36 -28.95 19.08
N PHE A 129 13.69 -28.87 19.20
CA PHE A 129 14.52 -30.03 19.52
C PHE A 129 14.19 -30.60 20.90
N HIS A 130 14.06 -29.77 21.95
CA HIS A 130 13.66 -30.24 23.28
C HIS A 130 12.26 -30.85 23.30
N PHE A 131 11.33 -30.32 22.50
CA PHE A 131 10.01 -30.93 22.32
C PHE A 131 10.13 -32.33 21.70
N VAL A 132 10.88 -32.50 20.61
CA VAL A 132 11.09 -33.82 19.99
C VAL A 132 11.77 -34.80 20.94
N LEU A 133 12.75 -34.33 21.72
CA LEU A 133 13.42 -35.14 22.74
C LEU A 133 12.44 -35.63 23.82
N SER A 134 11.50 -34.78 24.25
CA SER A 134 10.50 -35.12 25.28
C SER A 134 9.51 -36.22 24.86
N LEU A 135 9.36 -36.48 23.55
CA LEU A 135 8.49 -37.53 23.03
C LEU A 135 9.08 -38.94 23.19
N GLY A 136 10.38 -39.07 23.49
CA GLY A 136 11.03 -40.37 23.73
C GLY A 136 11.14 -41.29 22.51
N ASP A 137 10.99 -40.75 21.30
CA ASP A 137 11.05 -41.48 20.04
C ASP A 137 12.45 -41.32 19.37
N PRO A 138 13.32 -42.34 19.46
CA PRO A 138 14.70 -42.24 18.98
C PRO A 138 14.78 -42.18 17.45
N GLU A 139 13.85 -42.81 16.72
CA GLU A 139 13.85 -42.77 15.25
C GLU A 139 13.47 -41.38 14.75
N ARG A 140 12.48 -40.75 15.40
CA ARG A 140 12.06 -39.40 15.10
C ARG A 140 13.13 -38.36 15.42
N LEU A 141 13.85 -38.54 16.52
CA LEU A 141 14.99 -37.68 16.87
C LEU A 141 16.13 -37.79 15.84
N ALA A 142 16.47 -39.02 15.43
CA ALA A 142 17.50 -39.26 14.42
C ALA A 142 17.11 -38.71 13.04
N ALA A 143 15.83 -38.79 12.65
CA ALA A 143 15.32 -38.16 11.44
C ALA A 143 15.40 -36.62 11.52
N TRP A 144 15.06 -36.05 12.68
CA TRP A 144 15.09 -34.60 12.88
C TRP A 144 16.51 -34.02 12.80
N LEU A 145 17.50 -34.68 13.42
CA LEU A 145 18.91 -34.26 13.39
C LEU A 145 19.52 -34.33 11.98
N ARG A 146 19.14 -35.33 11.17
CA ARG A 146 19.59 -35.41 9.76
C ARG A 146 19.10 -34.24 8.90
N ASN A 147 17.95 -33.65 9.25
CA ASN A 147 17.38 -32.51 8.54
C ASN A 147 17.96 -31.15 9.01
N HIS A 148 18.73 -31.12 10.10
CA HIS A 148 19.33 -29.90 10.68
C HIS A 148 20.83 -30.09 10.98
N PRO A 149 21.67 -30.35 9.97
CA PRO A 149 23.09 -30.65 10.18
C PRO A 149 23.89 -29.49 10.76
N ASP A 150 23.55 -28.25 10.39
CA ASP A 150 24.26 -27.05 10.85
C ASP A 150 23.96 -26.70 12.32
N ASP A 151 22.80 -27.12 12.82
CA ASP A 151 22.37 -26.88 14.20
C ASP A 151 22.87 -27.96 15.17
N ALA A 152 23.26 -29.14 14.67
CA ALA A 152 23.64 -30.28 15.49
C ALA A 152 24.68 -29.96 16.58
N PRO A 153 25.77 -29.20 16.31
CA PRO A 153 26.75 -28.86 17.36
C PRO A 153 26.18 -28.01 18.49
N ALA A 154 25.22 -27.11 18.21
CA ALA A 154 24.59 -26.27 19.22
C ALA A 154 23.57 -27.07 20.06
N LEU A 155 22.88 -28.02 19.43
CA LEU A 155 21.89 -28.88 20.08
C LEU A 155 22.53 -29.94 20.98
N PHE A 156 23.67 -30.52 20.59
CA PHE A 156 24.40 -31.42 21.50
C PHE A 156 24.84 -30.70 22.78
N LYS A 157 25.33 -29.46 22.66
CA LYS A 157 25.69 -28.64 23.83
C LYS A 157 24.49 -28.31 24.73
N SER A 158 23.28 -28.16 24.18
CA SER A 158 22.09 -27.85 24.99
C SER A 158 21.63 -29.04 25.83
N VAL A 159 21.90 -30.28 25.41
CA VAL A 159 21.63 -31.49 26.19
C VAL A 159 22.68 -31.73 27.26
N GLU A 160 23.96 -31.47 26.97
CA GLU A 160 25.05 -31.62 27.95
C GLU A 160 24.98 -30.61 29.11
N ALA A 161 24.31 -29.47 28.89
CA ALA A 161 24.14 -28.41 29.88
C ALA A 161 22.88 -28.56 30.77
N ALA A 162 22.04 -29.57 30.51
CA ALA A 162 20.79 -29.86 31.24
C ALA A 162 20.97 -30.98 32.27
#